data_AF-A0A7X6VK81-F1
#
_entry.id   AF-A0A7X6VK81-F1
#
_cell.length_a   1.000
_cell.length_b   1.000
_cell.length_c   1.000
_cell.angle_alpha   90.00
_cell.angle_beta   90.00
_cell.angle_gamma   90.00
#
_symmetry.space_group_name_H-M   'P 1'
#
loop_
_entity.id
_entity.type
_entity.pdbx_description
1 polymer ?
#
loop_
_entity_poly.entity_id
_entity_poly.type
_entity_poly.pdbx_seq_one_letter_code
_entity_poly.pdbx_strand_id
1 'polypeptide(L)'
;PQMLKMLTGQGGLVAHLGTNDFREVQRRKDQGDEKAALIFEALAYQISKEIGACAAVLEGEVDVIVLTGGLAHSEEFTTLIRDRVSFIAPVKIYPGEDEMKALADGAFRILLGEEEPKVYA
;
A
#
# COMPACT_ATOMS: atom_id res chain seq x y z
N PRO A 1 -4.41 20.22 16.76
CA PRO A 1 -5.10 21.18 15.87
C PRO A 1 -6.04 20.48 14.87
N GLN A 2 -7.09 21.16 14.40
CA GLN A 2 -8.13 20.62 13.51
C GLN A 2 -7.56 20.16 12.15
N MET A 3 -6.63 20.92 11.58
CA MET A 3 -5.87 20.55 10.37
C MET A 3 -5.19 19.19 10.47
N LEU A 4 -4.57 18.87 11.62
CA LEU A 4 -3.86 17.60 11.79
C LEU A 4 -4.84 16.43 11.68
N LYS A 5 -6.05 16.55 12.22
CA LYS A 5 -7.08 15.50 12.13
C LYS A 5 -7.55 15.27 10.70
N MET A 6 -7.61 16.33 9.87
CA MET A 6 -7.96 16.20 8.46
C MET A 6 -6.86 15.48 7.66
N LEU A 7 -5.59 15.66 8.04
CA LEU A 7 -4.46 14.97 7.43
C LEU A 7 -4.32 13.53 7.94
N THR A 8 -4.59 13.31 9.22
CA THR A 8 -4.43 12.01 9.89
C THR A 8 -5.77 11.54 10.47
N GLY A 9 -6.41 10.59 9.79
CA GLY A 9 -7.59 9.88 10.26
C GLY A 9 -8.93 10.34 9.70
N GLN A 10 -9.12 11.64 9.41
CA GLN A 10 -10.37 12.16 8.82
C GLN A 10 -10.28 12.48 7.32
N GLY A 11 -9.13 12.24 6.70
CA GLY A 11 -8.90 12.42 5.26
C GLY A 11 -9.19 11.17 4.43
N GLY A 12 -8.79 11.18 3.15
CA GLY A 12 -8.83 10.01 2.27
C GLY A 12 -10.22 9.39 2.11
N LEU A 13 -10.30 8.06 2.12
CA LEU A 13 -11.55 7.31 1.95
C LEU A 13 -12.63 7.74 2.96
N VAL A 14 -12.25 8.08 4.20
CA VAL A 14 -13.17 8.53 5.24
C VAL A 14 -13.84 9.85 4.82
N ALA A 15 -13.07 10.82 4.35
CA ALA A 15 -13.60 12.11 3.90
C ALA A 15 -14.54 11.96 2.68
N HIS A 16 -14.21 11.05 1.76
CA HIS A 16 -14.97 10.90 0.51
C HIS A 16 -16.21 10.00 0.65
N LEU A 17 -16.09 8.90 1.38
CA LEU A 17 -17.05 7.78 1.40
C LEU A 17 -17.59 7.46 2.80
N GLY A 18 -17.08 8.12 3.85
CA GLY A 18 -17.49 7.91 5.23
C GLY A 18 -17.01 6.60 5.84
N THR A 19 -16.06 5.90 5.21
CA THR A 19 -15.51 4.63 5.68
C THR A 19 -14.02 4.54 5.37
N ASN A 20 -13.27 3.85 6.22
CA ASN A 20 -11.90 3.41 5.96
C ASN A 20 -11.82 1.91 5.64
N ASP A 21 -12.93 1.17 5.69
CA ASP A 21 -12.97 -0.24 5.30
C ASP A 21 -12.99 -0.33 3.78
N PHE A 22 -11.86 -0.74 3.20
CA PHE A 22 -11.71 -0.87 1.76
C PHE A 22 -12.64 -1.93 1.15
N ARG A 23 -13.00 -2.97 1.92
CA ARG A 23 -13.94 -4.01 1.46
C ARG A 23 -15.33 -3.44 1.27
N GLU A 24 -15.74 -2.53 2.16
CA GLU A 24 -17.00 -1.80 2.02
C GLU A 24 -17.00 -0.88 0.79
N VAL A 25 -15.87 -0.22 0.51
CA VAL A 25 -15.73 0.59 -0.72
C VAL A 25 -15.89 -0.26 -1.96
N GLN A 26 -15.20 -1.40 -2.03
CA GLN A 26 -15.32 -2.34 -3.15
C GLN A 26 -16.76 -2.85 -3.31
N ARG A 27 -17.41 -3.24 -2.20
CA ARG A 27 -18.82 -3.68 -2.20
C ARG A 27 -19.76 -2.60 -2.74
N ARG A 28 -19.58 -1.33 -2.36
CA ARG A 28 -20.41 -0.21 -2.87
C ARG A 28 -20.21 -0.01 -4.37
N LYS A 29 -18.95 0.00 -4.82
CA LYS A 29 -18.61 0.05 -6.25
C LYS A 29 -19.31 -1.07 -7.02
N ASP A 30 -19.23 -2.31 -6.54
CA ASP A 30 -19.83 -3.47 -7.21
C ASP A 30 -21.36 -3.43 -7.24
N GLN A 31 -21.97 -2.64 -6.37
CA GLN A 31 -23.41 -2.34 -6.35
C GLN A 31 -23.80 -1.13 -7.20
N GLY A 32 -22.85 -0.52 -7.92
CA GLY A 32 -23.11 0.60 -8.82
C GLY A 32 -22.96 1.99 -8.17
N ASP A 33 -22.33 2.11 -7.00
CA ASP A 33 -21.95 3.42 -6.45
C ASP A 33 -20.81 4.03 -7.27
N GLU A 34 -21.15 4.93 -8.19
CA GLU A 34 -20.21 5.62 -9.07
C GLU A 34 -19.15 6.42 -8.30
N LYS A 35 -19.50 6.99 -7.15
CA LYS A 35 -18.54 7.75 -6.34
C LYS A 35 -17.53 6.81 -5.69
N ALA A 36 -17.98 5.66 -5.18
CA ALA A 36 -17.09 4.65 -4.65
C ALA A 36 -16.14 4.12 -5.74
N ALA A 37 -16.66 3.87 -6.94
CA ALA A 37 -15.87 3.45 -8.09
C ALA A 37 -14.78 4.48 -8.46
N LEU A 38 -15.16 5.75 -8.59
CA LEU A 38 -14.22 6.84 -8.89
C LEU A 38 -13.11 6.93 -7.84
N ILE A 39 -13.45 6.87 -6.56
CA ILE A 39 -12.47 7.00 -5.47
C ILE A 39 -11.56 5.76 -5.37
N PHE A 40 -12.10 4.56 -5.62
CA PHE A 40 -11.34 3.32 -5.71
C PHE A 40 -10.27 3.41 -6.82
N GLU A 41 -10.66 3.84 -8.02
CA GLU A 41 -9.73 4.03 -9.14
C GLU A 41 -8.74 5.17 -8.89
N ALA A 42 -9.19 6.28 -8.31
CA ALA A 42 -8.34 7.42 -8.00
C ALA A 42 -7.22 7.05 -7.00
N LEU A 43 -7.52 6.19 -6.03
CA LEU A 43 -6.51 5.67 -5.09
C LEU A 43 -5.47 4.80 -5.82
N ALA A 44 -5.92 3.87 -6.67
CA ALA A 44 -5.02 3.04 -7.47
C ALA A 44 -4.13 3.91 -8.40
N TYR A 45 -4.72 4.95 -8.99
CA TYR A 45 -4.01 5.91 -9.84
C TYR A 45 -2.93 6.67 -9.07
N GLN A 46 -3.25 7.19 -7.87
CA GLN A 46 -2.27 7.91 -7.07
C GLN A 46 -1.11 6.99 -6.65
N ILE A 47 -1.40 5.77 -6.20
CA ILE A 47 -0.35 4.79 -5.86
C ILE A 47 0.55 4.49 -7.07
N SER A 48 -0.06 4.32 -8.26
CA SER A 48 0.68 4.06 -9.49
C SER A 48 1.63 5.22 -9.84
N LYS A 49 1.19 6.47 -9.61
CA LYS A 49 2.04 7.64 -9.81
C LYS A 49 3.22 7.69 -8.84
N GLU A 50 3.00 7.36 -7.57
CA GLU A 50 4.09 7.31 -6.58
C GLU A 50 5.11 6.22 -6.94
N ILE A 51 4.66 5.05 -7.41
CA ILE A 51 5.55 4.01 -7.93
C ILE A 51 6.39 4.55 -9.10
N GLY A 52 5.77 5.25 -10.05
CA GLY A 52 6.48 5.88 -11.15
C GLY A 52 7.49 6.95 -10.69
N ALA A 53 7.15 7.73 -9.65
CA ALA A 53 8.07 8.70 -9.06
C ALA A 53 9.28 8.01 -8.42
N CYS A 54 9.08 6.90 -7.70
CA CYS A 54 10.18 6.10 -7.15
C CYS A 54 11.03 5.46 -8.24
N ALA A 55 10.44 5.00 -9.35
CA ALA A 55 11.20 4.44 -10.46
C ALA A 55 12.16 5.47 -11.07
N ALA A 56 11.76 6.75 -11.15
CA ALA A 56 12.63 7.82 -11.62
C ALA A 56 13.86 8.03 -10.70
N VAL A 57 13.70 7.83 -9.38
CA VAL A 57 14.82 7.91 -8.41
C VAL A 57 15.85 6.80 -8.66
N LEU A 58 15.40 5.65 -9.13
CA LEU A 58 16.24 4.50 -9.46
C LEU A 58 16.72 4.52 -10.92
N GLU A 59 16.58 5.64 -11.62
CA GLU A 59 16.95 5.77 -13.05
C GLU A 59 16.25 4.75 -13.97
N GLY A 60 15.11 4.22 -13.54
CA GLY A 60 14.38 3.15 -14.23
C GLY A 60 14.92 1.74 -13.99
N GLU A 61 16.04 1.59 -13.28
CA GLU A 61 16.64 0.30 -12.92
C GLU A 61 15.90 -0.31 -11.73
N VAL A 62 14.72 -0.88 -11.99
CA VAL A 62 13.85 -1.50 -10.99
C VAL A 62 13.78 -3.00 -11.24
N ASP A 63 14.29 -3.80 -10.30
CA ASP A 63 14.22 -5.27 -10.42
C ASP A 63 12.78 -5.81 -10.28
N VAL A 64 12.03 -5.26 -9.34
CA VAL A 64 10.68 -5.71 -9.00
C VAL A 64 9.89 -4.60 -8.29
N ILE A 65 8.60 -4.54 -8.57
CA ILE A 65 7.65 -3.73 -7.80
C ILE A 65 6.87 -4.67 -6.87
N VAL A 66 6.90 -4.41 -5.58
CA VAL A 66 6.18 -5.21 -4.58
C VAL A 66 4.94 -4.47 -4.10
N LEU A 67 3.77 -5.08 -4.26
CA LEU A 67 2.52 -4.63 -3.66
C LEU A 67 2.23 -5.48 -2.42
N THR A 68 2.22 -4.85 -1.26
CA THR A 68 1.98 -5.49 0.05
C THR A 68 0.99 -4.68 0.91
N GLY A 69 0.76 -5.09 2.15
CA GLY A 69 -0.19 -4.48 3.06
C GLY A 69 -1.63 -4.97 2.84
N GLY A 70 -2.55 -4.51 3.69
CA GLY A 70 -3.93 -4.99 3.71
C GLY A 70 -4.71 -4.79 2.39
N LEU A 71 -4.42 -3.73 1.62
CA LEU A 71 -5.10 -3.46 0.34
C LEU A 71 -4.73 -4.48 -0.75
N ALA A 72 -3.57 -5.12 -0.63
CA ALA A 72 -3.09 -6.09 -1.61
C ALA A 72 -3.91 -7.40 -1.63
N HIS A 73 -4.82 -7.61 -0.67
CA HIS A 73 -5.81 -8.70 -0.73
C HIS A 73 -6.85 -8.52 -1.84
N SER A 74 -7.06 -7.31 -2.36
CA SER A 74 -7.96 -7.08 -3.49
C SER A 74 -7.22 -7.28 -4.82
N GLU A 75 -7.53 -8.39 -5.50
CA GLU A 75 -6.95 -8.71 -6.81
C GLU A 75 -7.31 -7.66 -7.87
N GLU A 76 -8.55 -7.17 -7.84
CA GLU A 76 -9.00 -6.11 -8.74
C GLU A 76 -8.20 -4.82 -8.52
N PHE A 77 -8.04 -4.40 -7.26
CA PHE A 77 -7.30 -3.19 -6.95
C PHE A 77 -5.82 -3.29 -7.33
N THR A 78 -5.19 -4.42 -7.01
CA THR A 78 -3.78 -4.67 -7.38
C THR A 78 -3.60 -4.78 -8.88
N THR A 79 -4.58 -5.31 -9.61
CA THR A 79 -4.59 -5.33 -11.08
C THR A 79 -4.60 -3.92 -11.65
N LEU A 80 -5.44 -3.00 -11.14
CA LEU A 80 -5.44 -1.61 -11.60
C LEU A 80 -4.07 -0.93 -11.45
N ILE A 81 -3.36 -1.21 -10.37
CA ILE A 81 -2.00 -0.68 -10.15
C ILE A 81 -1.02 -1.36 -11.11
N ARG A 82 -1.02 -2.70 -11.16
CA ARG A 82 -0.13 -3.50 -12.01
C ARG A 82 -0.20 -3.08 -13.47
N ASP A 83 -1.41 -2.90 -14.00
CA ASP A 83 -1.60 -2.58 -15.42
C ASP A 83 -0.99 -1.21 -15.77
N ARG A 84 -0.86 -0.31 -14.79
CA ARG A 84 -0.23 1.01 -14.96
C ARG A 84 1.28 1.00 -14.80
N VAL A 85 1.84 0.09 -14.01
CA VAL A 85 3.27 0.15 -13.59
C VAL A 85 4.12 -1.01 -14.10
N SER A 86 3.50 -2.05 -14.69
CA SER A 86 4.22 -3.24 -15.17
C SER A 86 5.17 -2.98 -16.34
N PHE A 87 5.06 -1.82 -17.00
CA PHE A 87 6.06 -1.38 -18.00
C PHE A 87 7.42 -1.04 -17.37
N ILE A 88 7.45 -0.76 -16.06
CA ILE A 88 8.66 -0.40 -15.31
C ILE A 88 9.41 -1.69 -14.94
N ALA A 89 8.72 -2.63 -14.29
CA ALA A 89 9.30 -3.87 -13.79
C ALA A 89 8.21 -4.93 -13.51
N PRO A 90 8.58 -6.22 -13.34
CA PRO A 90 7.67 -7.24 -12.87
C PRO A 90 7.02 -6.85 -11.54
N VAL A 91 5.69 -7.02 -11.43
CA VAL A 91 4.94 -6.73 -10.19
C VAL A 91 4.70 -8.03 -9.42
N LYS A 92 5.06 -8.06 -8.14
CA LYS A 92 4.80 -9.17 -7.22
C LYS A 92 3.85 -8.72 -6.12
N ILE A 93 2.86 -9.56 -5.82
CA ILE A 93 1.82 -9.25 -4.84
C ILE A 93 2.05 -10.17 -3.63
N TYR A 94 2.25 -9.55 -2.47
CA TYR A 94 2.41 -10.23 -1.17
C TYR A 94 1.40 -9.64 -0.19
N PRO A 95 0.15 -10.14 -0.17
CA PRO A 95 -0.92 -9.56 0.63
C PRO A 95 -0.66 -9.66 2.14
N GLY A 96 -1.09 -8.64 2.87
CA GLY A 96 -0.99 -8.61 4.32
C GLY A 96 0.37 -8.13 4.82
N GLU A 97 0.58 -8.33 6.12
CA GLU A 97 1.73 -7.85 6.87
C GLU A 97 2.14 -8.96 7.86
N ASP A 98 3.44 -9.27 7.94
CA ASP A 98 3.99 -10.31 8.84
C ASP A 98 4.72 -9.67 10.03
N GLU A 99 4.14 -8.64 10.64
CA GLU A 99 4.81 -7.79 11.65
C GLU A 99 5.31 -8.59 12.86
N MET A 100 4.45 -9.43 13.46
CA MET A 100 4.82 -10.20 14.65
C MET A 100 5.96 -11.16 14.37
N LYS A 101 5.97 -11.78 13.19
CA LYS A 101 7.04 -12.67 12.77
C LYS A 101 8.32 -11.88 12.48
N ALA A 102 8.22 -10.75 11.77
CA ALA A 102 9.37 -9.89 11.48
C ALA A 102 10.06 -9.38 12.76
N LEU A 103 9.27 -9.04 13.79
CA LEU A 103 9.78 -8.66 15.11
C LEU A 103 10.51 -9.83 15.81
N ALA A 104 9.89 -11.01 15.82
CA ALA A 104 10.47 -12.21 16.41
C ALA A 104 11.77 -12.62 15.69
N ASP A 105 11.74 -12.67 14.36
CA ASP A 105 12.90 -13.01 13.53
C ASP A 105 14.03 -11.98 13.71
N GLY A 106 13.69 -10.69 13.82
CA GLY A 106 14.64 -9.62 14.12
C GLY A 106 15.35 -9.82 15.46
N ALA A 107 14.60 -10.08 16.53
CA ALA A 107 15.18 -10.38 17.84
C ALA A 107 16.01 -11.67 17.83
N PHE A 108 15.54 -12.70 17.10
CA PHE A 108 16.21 -13.99 17.02
C PHE A 108 17.58 -13.91 16.33
N ARG A 109 17.72 -13.11 15.26
CA ARG A 109 19.02 -12.88 14.61
C ARG A 109 20.07 -12.28 15.55
N ILE A 110 19.66 -11.36 16.44
CA ILE A 110 20.55 -10.81 17.46
C ILE A 110 20.99 -11.90 18.44
N LEU A 111 20.04 -12.72 18.93
CA LEU A 111 20.33 -13.79 19.89
C LEU A 111 21.25 -14.88 19.31
N LEU A 112 21.20 -15.10 17.99
CA LEU A 112 22.08 -16.03 17.29
C LEU A 112 23.44 -15.43 16.90
N GLY A 113 23.64 -14.12 17.07
CA GLY A 113 24.86 -13.43 16.64
C GLY A 113 24.96 -13.24 15.12
N GLU A 114 23.84 -13.33 14.40
CA GLU A 114 23.76 -13.09 12.96
C GLU A 114 23.64 -11.59 12.62
N GLU A 115 23.21 -10.78 13.60
CA GLU A 115 23.05 -9.33 13.48
C GLU A 115 23.49 -8.66 14.80
N GLU A 116 24.10 -7.47 14.70
CA GLU A 116 24.53 -6.68 15.86
C GLU A 116 23.43 -5.71 16.32
N PRO A 117 23.13 -5.60 17.64
CA PRO A 117 22.09 -4.72 18.13
C PRO A 117 22.51 -3.25 18.01
N LYS A 118 21.59 -2.41 17.53
CA LYS A 118 21.79 -0.95 17.47
C LYS A 118 21.41 -0.30 18.80
N VAL A 119 22.27 0.59 19.30
CA VAL A 119 22.00 1.43 20.48
C VAL A 119 21.55 2.80 20.01
N TYR A 120 20.29 3.14 20.27
CA TYR A 120 19.73 4.45 19.97
C TYR A 120 19.75 5.28 21.27
N ALA A 121 20.54 6.35 21.30
CA ALA A 121 20.67 7.28 22.43
C ALA A 121 20.13 8.66 22.04
#